data_AF-A0A529GMU1-F1
#
_entry.id   AF-A0A529GMU1-F1
#
_cell.length_a   1.000
_cell.length_b   1.000
_cell.length_c   1.000
_cell.angle_alpha   90.00
_cell.angle_beta   90.00
_cell.angle_gamma   90.00
#
_symmetry.space_group_name_H-M   'P 1'
#
loop_
_entity.id
_entity.type
_entity.pdbx_description
1 polymer ?
#
loop_
_entity_poly.entity_id
_entity_poly.type
_entity_poly.pdbx_seq_one_letter_code
_entity_poly.pdbx_strand_id
1 'polypeptide(L)'
;AVVIIMTFFPMLVNTVAGLAASGHMERDLMRTYASGYWPTLIKLRLPAAAPFIFNALKINSTLALIGAIVAEFFGTPVVGMGFRISTEVGRMNIDMVWAEIAVAALAGSVFYGVVALVERAVTFWHPSVRGG
;
A
#
# COMPACT_ATOMS: atom_id res chain seq x y z
N ALA A 1 7.75 13.38 6.72
CA ALA A 1 8.73 13.24 5.62
C ALA A 1 9.17 11.79 5.42
N VAL A 2 9.67 11.11 6.47
CA VAL A 2 10.16 9.71 6.40
C VAL A 2 9.15 8.74 5.78
N VAL A 3 7.89 8.77 6.24
CA VAL A 3 6.80 7.92 5.70
C VAL A 3 6.66 8.07 4.19
N ILE A 4 6.65 9.30 3.67
CA ILE A 4 6.47 9.59 2.24
C ILE A 4 7.60 8.94 1.44
N ILE A 5 8.85 9.09 1.87
CA ILE A 5 10.02 8.53 1.18
C ILE A 5 9.94 7.00 1.16
N MET A 6 9.57 6.39 2.29
CA MET A 6 9.45 4.92 2.42
C MET A 6 8.36 4.35 1.51
N THR A 7 7.24 5.05 1.34
CA THR A 7 6.11 4.55 0.54
C THR A 7 6.20 4.94 -0.94
N PHE A 8 6.85 6.05 -1.27
CA PHE A 8 6.84 6.61 -2.62
C PHE A 8 7.56 5.72 -3.63
N PHE A 9 8.77 5.25 -3.31
CA PHE A 9 9.57 4.47 -4.25
C PHE A 9 8.92 3.12 -4.61
N PRO A 10 8.48 2.28 -3.64
CA PRO A 10 7.78 1.05 -3.98
C PRO A 10 6.50 1.31 -4.78
N MET A 11 5.76 2.38 -4.47
CA MET A 11 4.56 2.75 -5.21
C MET A 11 4.88 3.07 -6.67
N LEU A 12 5.89 3.92 -6.88
CA LEU A 12 6.29 4.39 -8.20
C LEU A 12 6.77 3.21 -9.06
N VAL A 13 7.68 2.40 -8.54
CA VAL A 13 8.28 1.27 -9.27
C VAL A 13 7.21 0.27 -9.69
N ASN A 14 6.31 -0.12 -8.78
CA ASN A 14 5.24 -1.06 -9.10
C ASN A 14 4.22 -0.48 -10.07
N THR A 15 3.89 0.81 -9.95
CA THR A 15 2.95 1.47 -10.87
C THR A 15 3.52 1.54 -12.28
N VAL A 16 4.81 1.89 -12.41
CA VAL A 16 5.51 1.92 -13.71
C VAL A 16 5.60 0.52 -14.30
N ALA A 17 5.94 -0.49 -13.48
CA ALA A 17 5.97 -1.88 -13.91
C ALA A 17 4.58 -2.36 -14.39
N GLY A 18 3.52 -2.03 -13.67
CA GLY A 18 2.14 -2.37 -14.04
C GLY A 18 1.67 -1.68 -15.33
N LEU A 19 2.02 -0.42 -15.53
CA LEU A 19 1.70 0.30 -16.78
C LEU A 19 2.46 -0.25 -17.98
N ALA A 20 3.65 -0.82 -17.76
CA ALA A 20 4.45 -1.51 -18.78
C ALA A 20 4.01 -2.97 -19.00
N ALA A 21 3.26 -3.56 -18.08
CA ALA A 21 2.82 -4.96 -18.14
C ALA A 21 1.80 -5.24 -19.25
N SER A 22 1.20 -4.21 -19.88
CA SER A 22 0.27 -4.39 -21.01
C SER A 22 0.94 -5.15 -22.17
N GLY A 23 0.35 -6.28 -22.55
CA GLY A 23 0.81 -7.17 -23.60
C GLY A 23 0.88 -6.50 -24.96
N HIS A 24 1.76 -7.01 -25.81
CA HIS A 24 1.96 -6.50 -27.17
C HIS A 24 0.68 -6.65 -28.01
N MET A 25 -0.01 -7.79 -27.88
CA MET A 25 -1.27 -8.09 -28.56
C MET A 25 -2.39 -7.09 -28.22
N GLU A 26 -2.52 -6.72 -26.95
CA GLU A 26 -3.57 -5.79 -26.51
C GLU A 26 -3.31 -4.36 -27.00
N ARG A 27 -2.02 -3.97 -27.07
CA ARG A 27 -1.61 -2.69 -27.64
C ARG A 27 -1.86 -2.63 -29.14
N ASP A 28 -1.63 -3.74 -29.85
CA ASP A 28 -1.90 -3.81 -31.29
C ASP A 28 -3.40 -3.78 -31.58
N LEU A 29 -4.24 -4.41 -30.76
CA LEU A 29 -5.71 -4.27 -30.81
C LEU A 29 -6.15 -2.80 -30.69
N MET A 30 -5.61 -2.06 -29.72
CA MET A 30 -5.94 -0.64 -29.56
C MET A 30 -5.48 0.21 -30.76
N ARG A 31 -4.36 -0.16 -31.41
CA ARG A 31 -3.92 0.48 -32.66
C ARG A 31 -4.88 0.19 -33.81
N THR A 32 -5.39 -1.03 -33.94
CA THR A 32 -6.39 -1.39 -34.96
C THR A 32 -7.70 -0.61 -34.77
N TYR A 33 -8.08 -0.33 -33.53
CA TYR A 33 -9.24 0.53 -33.22
C TYR A 33 -9.00 2.03 -33.39
N ALA A 34 -7.84 2.46 -33.92
CA ALA A 34 -7.43 3.86 -34.01
C ALA A 34 -7.56 4.61 -32.67
N SER A 35 -7.35 3.91 -31.55
CA SER A 35 -7.45 4.48 -30.21
C SER A 35 -6.27 5.40 -29.93
N GLY A 36 -6.56 6.65 -29.53
CA GLY A 36 -5.54 7.60 -29.06
C GLY A 36 -4.85 7.19 -27.75
N TYR A 37 -3.96 8.04 -27.24
CA TYR A 37 -3.23 7.79 -26.00
C TYR A 37 -4.14 7.68 -24.77
N TRP A 38 -5.09 8.60 -24.61
CA TRP A 38 -5.99 8.64 -23.44
C TRP A 38 -6.93 7.45 -23.31
N PRO A 39 -7.63 7.01 -24.38
CA PRO A 39 -8.46 5.81 -24.30
C PRO A 39 -7.61 4.56 -24.03
N THR A 40 -6.40 4.46 -24.60
CA THR A 40 -5.47 3.37 -24.33
C THR A 40 -4.97 3.37 -22.88
N LEU A 41 -4.73 4.55 -22.31
CA LEU A 41 -4.33 4.68 -20.91
C LEU A 41 -5.44 4.20 -19.98
N ILE A 42 -6.67 4.68 -20.17
CA ILE A 42 -7.80 4.42 -19.27
C ILE A 42 -8.39 3.02 -19.45
N LYS A 43 -8.50 2.52 -20.69
CA LYS A 43 -9.17 1.24 -20.97
C LYS A 43 -8.24 0.04 -21.00
N LEU A 44 -6.93 0.26 -21.18
CA LEU A 44 -5.98 -0.85 -21.27
C LEU A 44 -4.90 -0.80 -20.19
N ARG A 45 -4.12 0.28 -20.13
CA ARG A 45 -2.96 0.34 -19.23
C ARG A 45 -3.34 0.42 -17.75
N LEU A 46 -4.32 1.26 -17.39
CA LEU A 46 -4.78 1.40 -16.00
C LEU A 46 -5.41 0.11 -15.45
N PRO A 47 -6.32 -0.58 -16.16
CA PRO A 47 -6.86 -1.85 -15.71
C PRO A 47 -5.82 -2.96 -15.60
N ALA A 48 -4.84 -3.01 -16.52
CA ALA A 48 -3.72 -3.96 -16.47
C ALA A 48 -2.76 -3.66 -15.30
N ALA A 49 -2.54 -2.38 -14.98
CA ALA A 49 -1.70 -1.94 -13.88
C ALA A 49 -2.36 -2.06 -12.51
N ALA A 50 -3.70 -2.09 -12.44
CA ALA A 50 -4.48 -2.15 -11.21
C ALA A 50 -3.96 -3.20 -10.20
N PRO A 51 -3.74 -4.49 -10.55
CA PRO A 51 -3.21 -5.47 -9.59
C PRO A 51 -1.82 -5.11 -9.04
N PHE A 52 -0.95 -4.52 -9.86
CA PHE A 52 0.38 -4.05 -9.41
C PHE A 52 0.27 -2.85 -8.45
N ILE A 53 -0.64 -1.92 -8.73
CA ILE A 53 -0.92 -0.77 -7.88
C ILE A 53 -1.45 -1.24 -6.53
N PHE A 54 -2.42 -2.16 -6.50
CA PHE A 54 -2.96 -2.68 -5.25
C PHE A 54 -1.93 -3.50 -4.44
N ASN A 55 -1.10 -4.29 -5.11
CA ASN A 55 0.00 -4.99 -4.44
C ASN A 55 0.97 -3.99 -3.77
N ALA A 56 1.31 -2.91 -4.47
CA ALA A 56 2.13 -1.84 -3.90
C ALA A 56 1.45 -1.11 -2.75
N LEU A 57 0.13 -0.87 -2.84
CA LEU A 57 -0.66 -0.29 -1.75
C LEU A 57 -0.65 -1.19 -0.51
N LYS A 58 -0.78 -2.51 -0.67
CA LYS A 58 -0.68 -3.48 0.43
C LYS A 58 0.67 -3.39 1.14
N ILE A 59 1.77 -3.40 0.39
CA ILE A 59 3.13 -3.28 0.94
C ILE A 59 3.32 -1.92 1.63
N ASN A 60 2.87 -0.84 0.99
CA ASN A 60 2.99 0.50 1.54
C ASN A 60 2.12 0.72 2.78
N SER A 61 1.01 0.01 2.92
CA SER A 61 0.11 0.14 4.05
C SER A 61 0.80 -0.19 5.38
N THR A 62 1.58 -1.26 5.41
CA THR A 62 2.34 -1.71 6.58
C THR A 62 3.57 -0.83 6.79
N LEU A 63 4.29 -0.49 5.71
CA LEU A 63 5.44 0.42 5.74
C LEU A 63 5.09 1.82 6.26
N ALA A 64 3.92 2.35 5.87
CA ALA A 64 3.44 3.65 6.31
C ALA A 64 3.14 3.66 7.82
N LEU A 65 2.49 2.61 8.32
CA LEU A 65 2.19 2.45 9.74
C LEU A 65 3.47 2.34 10.57
N ILE A 66 4.42 1.50 10.15
CA ILE A 66 5.72 1.37 10.83
C ILE A 66 6.47 2.71 10.79
N GLY A 67 6.55 3.35 9.63
CA GLY A 67 7.23 4.63 9.47
C GLY A 67 6.60 5.75 10.30
N ALA A 68 5.28 5.73 10.48
CA ALA A 68 4.57 6.68 11.33
C ALA A 68 4.88 6.45 12.81
N ILE A 69 4.82 5.20 13.29
CA ILE A 69 5.14 4.86 14.68
C ILE A 69 6.58 5.23 15.02
N VAL A 70 7.54 4.90 14.13
CA VAL A 70 8.95 5.26 14.32
C VAL A 70 9.15 6.78 14.28
N ALA A 71 8.46 7.49 13.38
CA ALA A 71 8.54 8.95 13.33
C ALA A 71 7.96 9.59 14.60
N GLU A 72 6.87 9.05 15.16
CA GLU A 72 6.32 9.50 16.44
C GLU A 72 7.26 9.20 17.61
N PHE A 73 7.93 8.04 17.59
CA PHE A 73 8.88 7.62 18.62
C PHE A 73 10.05 8.59 18.78
N PHE A 74 10.56 9.15 17.67
CA PHE A 74 11.72 10.06 17.68
C PHE A 74 11.38 11.55 17.50
N GLY A 75 10.20 11.88 16.95
CA GLY A 75 9.94 13.20 16.37
C GLY A 75 9.01 14.13 17.14
N THR A 76 8.20 13.65 18.08
CA THR A 76 7.23 14.52 18.80
C THR A 76 7.12 14.17 20.30
N PRO A 77 7.26 15.14 21.22
CA PRO A 77 7.22 14.89 22.66
C PRO A 77 5.82 15.04 23.30
N VAL A 78 4.73 15.06 22.52
CA VAL A 78 3.43 15.55 23.04
C VAL A 78 2.25 14.59 22.78
N VAL A 79 2.19 13.86 21.67
CA VAL A 79 1.09 12.94 21.34
C VAL A 79 1.51 11.95 20.26
N GLY A 80 1.24 10.65 20.47
CA GLY A 80 1.51 9.58 19.50
C GLY A 80 1.67 8.21 20.18
N MET A 81 1.32 7.12 19.49
CA MET A 81 1.52 5.77 20.03
C MET A 81 3.01 5.49 20.24
N GLY A 82 3.88 5.92 19.31
CA GLY A 82 5.33 5.76 19.46
C GLY A 82 5.91 6.50 20.66
N PHE A 83 5.36 7.68 21.00
CA PHE A 83 5.79 8.47 22.15
C PHE A 83 5.38 7.85 23.49
N ARG A 84 4.20 7.23 23.57
CA ARG A 84 3.74 6.55 24.79
C ARG A 84 4.57 5.30 25.07
N ILE A 85 4.93 4.54 24.03
CA ILE A 85 5.84 3.38 24.17
C ILE A 85 7.16 3.83 24.80
N SER A 86 7.80 4.88 24.27
CA SER A 86 9.10 5.34 24.79
C SER A 86 9.02 5.87 26.22
N THR A 87 7.94 6.58 26.55
CA THR A 87 7.72 7.16 27.89
C THR A 87 7.41 6.09 28.93
N GLU A 88 6.54 5.13 28.62
CA GLU A 88 6.11 4.08 29.55
C GLU A 88 7.20 3.02 29.78
N VAL A 89 8.05 2.76 28.77
CA VAL A 89 9.30 2.00 28.96
C VAL A 89 10.19 2.67 30.01
N GLY A 90 10.35 4.00 29.95
CA GLY A 90 11.11 4.77 30.94
C GLY A 90 10.51 4.73 32.35
N ARG A 91 9.20 4.49 32.47
CA ARG A 91 8.47 4.35 33.74
C ARG A 91 8.41 2.92 34.26
N MET A 92 9.06 1.96 33.59
CA MET A 92 8.95 0.51 33.86
C MET A 92 7.51 -0.04 33.80
N ASN A 93 6.61 0.65 33.11
CA ASN A 93 5.22 0.24 32.94
C ASN A 93 5.07 -0.64 31.69
N ILE A 94 5.64 -1.84 31.77
CA ILE A 94 5.76 -2.77 30.63
C ILE A 94 4.39 -3.27 30.15
N ASP A 95 3.39 -3.29 31.03
CA ASP A 95 2.01 -3.68 30.69
C ASP A 95 1.40 -2.76 29.63
N MET A 96 1.62 -1.44 29.75
CA MET A 96 1.15 -0.47 28.76
C MET A 96 1.87 -0.62 27.42
N VAL A 97 3.16 -0.95 27.44
CA VAL A 97 3.96 -1.17 26.22
C VAL A 97 3.41 -2.33 25.41
N TRP A 98 3.10 -3.46 26.05
CA TRP A 98 2.48 -4.60 25.38
C TRP A 98 1.09 -4.30 24.84
N ALA A 99 0.30 -3.50 25.58
CA ALA A 99 -1.01 -3.05 25.11
C ALA A 99 -0.89 -2.20 23.82
N GLU A 100 0.07 -1.28 23.77
CA GLU A 100 0.30 -0.43 22.59
C GLU A 100 0.81 -1.23 21.39
N ILE A 101 1.70 -2.20 21.60
CA ILE A 101 2.14 -3.13 20.55
C ILE A 101 0.96 -3.93 20.01
N ALA A 102 0.09 -4.46 20.88
CA ALA A 102 -1.08 -5.22 20.47
C ALA A 102 -2.07 -4.36 19.65
N VAL A 103 -2.31 -3.12 20.07
CA VAL A 103 -3.16 -2.17 19.32
C VAL A 103 -2.54 -1.79 17.98
N ALA A 104 -1.23 -1.55 17.92
CA ALA A 104 -0.53 -1.26 16.67
C ALA A 104 -0.59 -2.44 15.69
N ALA A 105 -0.42 -3.67 16.19
CA ALA A 105 -0.57 -4.88 15.41
C ALA A 105 -1.99 -5.02 14.85
N LEU A 106 -3.01 -4.83 15.69
CA LEU A 106 -4.40 -4.87 15.27
C LEU A 106 -4.72 -3.81 14.21
N ALA A 107 -4.29 -2.56 14.42
CA ALA A 107 -4.50 -1.47 13.47
C ALA A 107 -3.82 -1.75 12.12
N GLY A 108 -2.59 -2.25 12.12
CA GLY A 108 -1.87 -2.66 10.92
C GLY A 108 -2.55 -3.80 10.18
N SER A 109 -3.00 -4.83 10.89
CA SER A 109 -3.75 -5.95 10.31
C SER A 109 -5.08 -5.51 9.71
N VAL A 110 -5.83 -4.64 10.39
CA VAL A 110 -7.09 -4.08 9.88
C VAL A 110 -6.85 -3.27 8.62
N PHE A 111 -5.85 -2.38 8.62
CA PHE A 111 -5.54 -1.54 7.47
C PHE A 111 -5.11 -2.37 6.25
N TYR A 112 -4.23 -3.36 6.45
CA TYR A 112 -3.87 -4.33 5.41
C TYR A 112 -5.10 -5.08 4.90
N GLY A 113 -5.95 -5.56 5.82
CA GLY A 113 -7.19 -6.27 5.49
C GLY A 113 -8.15 -5.44 4.63
N VAL A 114 -8.33 -4.16 4.95
CA VAL A 114 -9.13 -3.22 4.14
C VAL A 114 -8.56 -3.09 2.73
N VAL A 115 -7.24 -2.87 2.59
CA VAL A 115 -6.60 -2.77 1.27
C VAL A 115 -6.75 -4.09 0.49
N ALA A 116 -6.61 -5.24 1.16
CA ALA A 116 -6.79 -6.55 0.54
C ALA A 116 -8.23 -6.81 0.07
N LEU A 117 -9.22 -6.39 0.86
CA LEU A 117 -10.64 -6.49 0.47
C LEU A 117 -10.95 -5.59 -0.73
N VAL A 118 -10.43 -4.36 -0.73
CA VAL A 118 -10.59 -3.44 -1.87
C VAL A 118 -9.91 -4.00 -3.11
N GLU A 119 -8.70 -4.57 -3.00
CA GLU A 119 -8.05 -5.24 -4.13
C GLU A 119 -8.91 -6.38 -4.68
N ARG A 120 -9.50 -7.21 -3.81
CA ARG A 120 -10.35 -8.32 -4.23
C ARG A 120 -11.62 -7.84 -4.93
N ALA A 121 -12.21 -6.73 -4.46
CA ALA A 121 -13.38 -6.12 -5.08
C ALA A 121 -13.07 -5.44 -6.42
N VAL A 122 -11.86 -4.87 -6.58
CA VAL A 122 -11.48 -4.15 -7.80
C VAL A 122 -10.77 -5.06 -8.80
N THR A 123 -10.08 -6.12 -8.40
CA THR A 123 -9.37 -7.02 -9.35
C THR A 123 -10.12 -8.33 -9.59
N PHE A 124 -11.42 -8.38 -9.31
CA PHE A 124 -12.27 -9.58 -9.43
C PHE A 124 -12.25 -10.25 -10.82
N TRP A 125 -11.89 -9.48 -11.86
CA TRP A 125 -11.77 -9.95 -13.24
C TRP A 125 -10.41 -10.60 -13.57
N HIS A 126 -9.36 -10.35 -12.78
CA HIS A 126 -8.01 -10.78 -13.10
C HIS A 126 -7.79 -12.26 -12.72
N PRO A 127 -7.22 -13.10 -13.61
CA PRO A 127 -7.06 -14.54 -13.38
C PRO A 127 -6.27 -14.90 -12.10
N SER A 128 -5.40 -14.00 -11.64
CA SER A 128 -4.63 -14.16 -10.38
C SER A 128 -5.50 -14.22 -9.12
N VAL A 129 -6.78 -13.83 -9.18
CA VAL A 129 -7.75 -13.91 -8.07
C VAL A 129 -8.67 -15.13 -8.20
N ARG A 130 -8.75 -15.75 -9.38
CA ARG A 130 -9.67 -16.88 -9.66
C ARG A 130 -9.10 -18.26 -9.29
N GLY A 131 -7.82 -18.37 -8.96
CA GLY A 131 -7.14 -19.64 -8.64
C GLY A 131 -6.94 -19.90 -7.15
N GLY A 132 -7.92 -19.57 -6.31
CA GLY A 132 -7.97 -19.92 -4.89
C GLY A 132 -9.06 -20.94 -4.63
#